data_AF-A0A7W2EG10-F1
#
_entry.id   AF-A0A7W2EG10-F1
#
_cell.length_a   1.000
_cell.length_b   1.000
_cell.length_c   1.000
_cell.angle_alpha   90.00
_cell.angle_beta   90.00
_cell.angle_gamma   90.00
#
_symmetry.space_group_name_H-M   'P 1'
#
loop_
_entity.id
_entity.type
_entity.pdbx_description
1 polymer ?
#
loop_
_entity_poly.entity_id
_entity_poly.type
_entity_poly.pdbx_seq_one_letter_code
_entity_poly.pdbx_strand_id
1 'polypeptide(L)' 'MQIHIFRGPGRVFGFTLAPTGDNLPGKYAPWTAFKTIELNRHAHTPGVDANECLDDIETYGVHVTDAHVRITEAALS' A
#
# COMPACT_ATOMS: atom_id res chain seq x y z
N MET A 1 -8.51 -10.30 1.74
CA MET A 1 -7.17 -10.23 2.37
C MET A 1 -7.10 -9.01 3.26
N GLN A 2 -6.58 -9.17 4.49
CA GLN A 2 -6.40 -8.08 5.44
C GLN A 2 -5.14 -7.27 5.07
N ILE A 3 -5.33 -6.00 4.72
CA ILE A 3 -4.27 -5.08 4.29
C ILE A 3 -4.07 -3.99 5.35
N HIS A 4 -2.81 -3.79 5.72
CA HIS A 4 -2.36 -2.73 6.63
C HIS A 4 -1.89 -1.53 5.81
N ILE A 5 -2.45 -0.36 6.11
CA ILE A 5 -2.20 0.89 5.41
C ILE A 5 -1.38 1.83 6.28
N PHE A 6 -0.32 2.37 5.72
CA PHE A 6 0.58 3.33 6.34
C PHE A 6 0.63 4.62 5.53
N ARG A 7 0.81 5.74 6.23
CA ARG A 7 1.06 7.05 5.63
C ARG A 7 2.56 7.34 5.65
N GLY A 8 3.10 7.71 4.50
CA GLY A 8 4.41 8.30 4.37
C GLY A 8 4.32 9.83 4.29
N PRO A 9 5.45 10.52 4.03
CA PRO A 9 5.47 11.95 3.77
C PRO A 9 4.54 12.38 2.62
N GLY A 10 3.98 13.58 2.72
CA GLY A 10 3.13 14.14 1.67
C GLY A 10 1.80 13.39 1.53
N ARG A 11 1.53 12.86 0.32
CA ARG A 11 0.32 12.11 -0.01
C ARG A 11 0.63 10.64 -0.33
N VAL A 12 1.73 10.13 0.21
CA VAL A 12 2.18 8.76 -0.03
C VAL A 12 1.48 7.79 0.92
N PHE A 13 0.94 6.71 0.37
CA PHE A 13 0.36 5.61 1.13
C PHE A 13 1.03 4.30 0.75
N GLY A 14 1.38 3.51 1.76
CA GLY A 14 1.90 2.16 1.63
C GLY A 14 0.89 1.14 2.12
N PHE A 15 0.75 0.04 1.40
CA PHE A 15 -0.19 -1.04 1.64
C PHE A 15 0.61 -2.34 1.71
N THR A 16 0.38 -3.15 2.75
CA THR A 16 1.14 -4.38 2.98
C THR A 16 0.36 -5.37 3.82
N LEU A 17 0.73 -6.65 3.75
CA LEU A 17 0.27 -7.68 4.67
C LEU A 17 1.02 -7.65 6.01
N ALA A 18 2.17 -6.97 6.08
CA ALA A 18 2.97 -6.86 7.30
C ALA A 18 2.29 -5.93 8.31
N PRO A 19 1.88 -6.40 9.51
CA PRO A 19 1.16 -5.57 10.47
C PRO A 19 1.95 -4.36 10.99
N THR A 20 3.28 -4.45 10.95
CA THR A 20 4.23 -3.41 11.40
C THR A 20 4.66 -2.47 10.29
N GLY A 21 4.46 -2.84 9.02
CA GLY A 21 4.92 -2.06 7.88
C GLY A 21 6.43 -2.15 7.61
N ASP A 22 7.14 -3.10 8.21
CA ASP A 22 8.60 -3.20 8.15
C ASP A 22 9.15 -3.46 6.73
N ASN A 23 8.31 -3.95 5.82
CA ASN A 23 8.68 -4.19 4.43
C ASN A 23 8.42 -2.99 3.50
N LEU A 24 7.95 -1.86 4.03
CA LEU A 24 7.70 -0.67 3.22
C LEU A 24 9.01 0.05 2.81
N PRO A 25 9.06 0.68 1.63
CA PRO A 25 10.28 1.31 1.14
C PRO A 25 10.80 2.43 2.04
N GLY A 26 12.09 2.39 2.38
CA GLY A 26 12.72 3.38 3.25
C GLY A 26 12.73 4.81 2.69
N LYS A 27 12.66 4.98 1.36
CA LYS A 27 12.63 6.29 0.68
C LYS A 27 11.44 7.16 1.07
N TYR A 28 10.35 6.55 1.52
CA TYR A 28 9.13 7.24 1.97
C TYR A 28 8.87 7.03 3.46
N ALA A 29 9.89 6.67 4.22
CA ALA A 29 9.85 6.74 5.67
C ALA A 29 9.88 8.21 6.14
N PRO A 30 9.39 8.52 7.36
CA PRO A 30 8.79 7.61 8.32
C PRO A 30 7.37 7.18 7.91
N TRP A 31 7.09 5.89 8.11
CA TRP A 31 5.75 5.31 7.92
C TRP A 31 4.96 5.37 9.22
N THR A 32 3.70 5.80 9.14
CA THR A 32 2.80 5.86 10.30
C THR A 32 1.56 5.02 10.02
N ALA A 33 1.24 4.08 10.91
CA ALA A 33 0.03 3.27 10.80
C ALA A 33 -1.20 4.17 10.63
N PHE A 34 -2.04 3.85 9.66
CA PHE A 34 -3.23 4.64 9.34
C PHE A 34 -4.51 3.86 9.60
N LYS A 35 -4.69 2.73 8.91
CA LYS A 35 -5.85 1.86 9.10
C LYS A 35 -5.56 0.46 8.58
N THR A 36 -6.38 -0.50 9.00
CA THR A 36 -6.42 -1.85 8.45
C THR A 36 -7.76 -2.02 7.74
N ILE A 37 -7.74 -2.61 6.54
CA ILE A 37 -8.96 -2.89 5.76
C ILE A 37 -8.94 -4.33 5.26
N GLU A 38 -10.12 -4.88 5.01
CA GLU A 38 -10.25 -6.12 4.25
C GLU A 38 -10.46 -5.76 2.77
N LEU A 39 -9.56 -6.21 1.90
CA LEU A 39 -9.68 -6.06 0.46
C LEU A 39 -10.05 -7.38 -0.20
N ASN A 40 -11.08 -7.34 -1.05
CA ASN A 40 -11.52 -8.49 -1.83
C ASN A 40 -11.44 -8.13 -3.32
N ARG A 41 -10.91 -9.03 -4.14
CA ARG A 41 -10.94 -8.88 -5.60
C ARG A 41 -12.38 -8.66 -6.04
N HIS A 42 -12.58 -7.77 -7.01
CA HIS A 42 -13.89 -7.38 -7.56
C HIS A 42 -14.84 -6.62 -6.62
N ALA A 43 -14.48 -6.35 -5.36
CA ALA A 43 -15.25 -5.49 -4.48
C ALA A 43 -14.84 -4.01 -4.65
N HIS A 44 -15.83 -3.12 -4.81
CA HIS A 44 -15.54 -1.69 -4.89
C HIS A 44 -15.13 -1.15 -3.51
N THR A 45 -13.88 -0.70 -3.40
CA THR A 45 -13.33 -0.07 -2.19
C THR A 45 -13.00 1.39 -2.49
N PRO A 46 -13.69 2.36 -1.87
CA PRO A 46 -13.45 3.78 -2.17
C PRO A 46 -11.98 4.18 -1.96
N GLY A 47 -11.38 4.75 -3.02
CA GLY A 47 -10.02 5.30 -2.99
C GLY A 47 -8.89 4.29 -3.13
N VAL A 48 -9.18 3.01 -3.39
CA VAL A 48 -8.19 1.96 -3.63
C VAL A 48 -8.67 1.08 -4.78
N ASP A 49 -7.86 0.92 -5.82
CA ASP A 49 -8.09 -0.17 -6.78
C ASP A 49 -7.70 -1.49 -6.11
N ALA A 50 -8.70 -2.29 -5.76
CA ALA A 50 -8.49 -3.53 -5.03
C ALA A 50 -7.71 -4.57 -5.86
N ASN A 51 -7.87 -4.59 -7.18
CA ASN A 51 -7.17 -5.56 -8.01
C ASN A 51 -5.70 -5.17 -8.15
N GLU A 52 -5.43 -3.90 -8.48
CA GLU A 52 -4.07 -3.37 -8.61
C GLU A 52 -3.27 -3.50 -7.30
N CYS A 53 -3.90 -3.17 -6.17
CA CYS A 53 -3.28 -3.30 -4.86
C CYS A 53 -2.94 -4.75 -4.51
N LEU A 54 -3.84 -5.70 -4.78
CA LEU A 54 -3.59 -7.11 -4.49
C LEU A 54 -2.53 -7.71 -5.42
N ASP A 55 -2.52 -7.34 -6.71
CA ASP A 55 -1.51 -7.79 -7.67
C ASP A 55 -0.11 -7.29 -7.30
N ASP A 56 0.00 -6.04 -6.86
CA ASP A 56 1.26 -5.46 -6.38
C ASP A 56 1.74 -6.13 -5.09
N ILE A 57 0.85 -6.40 -4.15
CA ILE A 57 1.20 -7.10 -2.92
C ILE A 57 1.65 -8.54 -3.22
N GLU A 58 1.02 -9.22 -4.16
CA GLU A 58 1.44 -10.57 -4.60
C GLU A 58 2.80 -10.54 -5.31
N THR A 59 3.07 -9.50 -6.12
CA THR A 59 4.29 -9.39 -6.94
C THR A 59 5.48 -8.84 -6.16
N TYR A 60 5.26 -7.80 -5.35
CA TYR A 60 6.28 -6.99 -4.72
C TYR A 60 6.25 -7.04 -3.18
N GLY A 61 5.22 -7.66 -2.59
CA GLY A 61 4.99 -7.67 -1.14
C GLY A 61 4.36 -6.39 -0.58
N VAL A 62 4.28 -5.33 -1.39
CA VAL A 62 3.73 -4.01 -1.04
C VAL A 62 3.05 -3.38 -2.24
N HIS A 63 2.11 -2.46 -1.98
CA HIS A 63 1.59 -1.52 -2.96
C HIS A 63 1.82 -0.10 -2.45
N VAL A 64 2.26 0.82 -3.31
CA VAL A 64 2.56 2.20 -2.92
C VAL A 64 1.92 3.17 -3.89
N THR A 65 1.25 4.18 -3.35
CA THR A 65 0.64 5.27 -4.13
C THR A 65 1.13 6.63 -3.65
N ASP A 66 1.17 7.61 -4.54
CA ASP A 66 1.28 9.03 -4.21
C ASP A 66 0.08 9.77 -4.80
N ALA A 67 -0.72 10.41 -3.96
CA ALA A 67 -1.94 11.10 -4.35
C ALA A 67 -2.89 10.24 -5.22
N HIS A 68 -3.03 8.95 -4.85
CA HIS A 68 -3.81 7.92 -5.57
C HIS A 68 -3.22 7.44 -6.91
N VAL A 69 -2.00 7.86 -7.27
CA VAL A 69 -1.28 7.34 -8.43
C VAL A 69 -0.36 6.20 -7.98
N ARG A 70 -0.43 5.04 -8.63
CA ARG A 70 0.47 3.90 -8.37
C ARG A 70 1.93 4.27 -8.66
N ILE A 71 2.81 4.01 -7.70
CA ILE A 71 4.26 4.23 -7.79
C ILE A 71 5.09 3.03 -7.28
N THR A 72 4.48 1.85 -7.06
CA THR A 72 5.09 0.69 -6.41
C THR A 72 6.48 0.32 -6.95
N GLU A 73 6.62 0.13 -8.26
CA GLU A 73 7.91 -0.21 -8.88
C GLU A 73 8.98 0.88 -8.68
N ALA A 74 8.60 2.15 -8.89
CA ALA A 74 9.50 3.29 -8.70
C ALA A 74 9.85 3.55 -7.22
N ALA A 75 9.04 3.02 -6.29
CA ALA A 75 9.30 3.11 -4.87
C ALA A 75 10.32 2.07 -4.39
N LEU A 76 10.47 0.96 -5.13
CA LEU A 76 11.36 -0.15 -4.82
C LEU A 76 12.73 -0.06 -5.54
N SER A 77 12.85 0.84 -6.52
CA SER A 77 14.09 1.10 -7.26
C SER A 77 15.09 1.97 -6.48
#